data_AF-A0A9D1MFE2-F1
#
_entry.id   AF-A0A9D1MFE2-F1
#
_cell.length_a   1.000
_cell.length_b   1.000
_cell.length_c   1.000
_cell.angle_alpha   90.00
_cell.angle_beta   90.00
_cell.angle_gamma   90.00
#
_symmetry.space_group_name_H-M   'P 1'
#
loop_
_entity.id
_entity.type
_entity.pdbx_description
1 polymer ?
#
loop_
_entity_poly.entity_id
_entity_poly.type
_entity_poly.pdbx_seq_one_letter_code
_entity_poly.pdbx_strand_id
1 'polypeptide(L)'
;MEKGLRAFFYEYKYYLFPESCADTEDLKKLGKAEFRRLREENCMAPDFVEESIASEWLEIGYPEKVFPVTVNVYTQAEYDALLKKQVEKRCAGCLRFGGDADDLTGHHREISLSGVCYSREEEEENPPFTRLATWFWEIVAEQVNRLAELADAGDQREIEKLLNRQLSRFFLPLDFYCGVENGRYCLCMSSANYPAQGIRAVVKILADTAMEETSCLRAAGWTVYPYFPKDVYRPKLRPDYFRHPPRLFVGEVPGGELEIVVYEKGADKWTERQIAGRKAAAYRYLCSRVGEDLLLAGSDCIAFSETVPDDKEEVTAEELYVRLKKCVADEYGEYEPFPAPLFLHAGEEEEDRGTPLPYKERVHTWVTVCSEMSPENHFEGPLQINTFFENFGIVYAYIFFPGVTQEGANAERTEIWREYLDGVWEYPQPITLPENKEIFARRVGMCFSDAGTSVDYMVFDEKEFFRVLRNLSPVLVGYGAKIVTVKRDGVIVYNPGYVIRPEDAGYPA
;
A
#
# COMPACT_ATOMS: atom_id res chain seq x y z
N MET A 1 10.76 37.09 15.84
CA MET A 1 10.11 36.57 14.62
C MET A 1 10.73 37.08 13.32
N GLU A 2 11.28 36.17 12.51
CA GLU A 2 11.68 36.38 11.11
C GLU A 2 10.75 35.57 10.20
N LYS A 3 10.20 36.18 9.15
CA LYS A 3 9.23 35.54 8.25
C LYS A 3 9.73 35.52 6.82
N GLY A 4 9.35 34.47 6.09
CA GLY A 4 9.65 34.37 4.67
C GLY A 4 11.13 34.15 4.37
N LEU A 5 11.86 33.52 5.29
CA LEU A 5 13.27 33.21 5.12
C LEU A 5 13.46 32.16 4.04
N ARG A 6 14.54 32.32 3.27
CA ARG A 6 14.96 31.35 2.25
C ARG A 6 15.67 30.19 2.93
N ALA A 7 15.14 28.99 2.71
CA ALA A 7 15.68 27.74 3.23
C ALA A 7 15.65 26.67 2.14
N PHE A 8 16.31 25.54 2.37
CA PHE A 8 16.23 24.37 1.51
C PHE A 8 15.99 23.11 2.34
N PHE A 9 15.32 22.15 1.71
CA PHE A 9 15.15 20.79 2.19
C PHE A 9 16.14 19.88 1.44
N TYR A 10 16.86 19.04 2.19
CA TYR A 10 17.81 18.06 1.67
C TYR A 10 17.84 16.86 2.60
N GLU A 11 17.63 15.65 2.05
CA GLU A 11 17.65 14.37 2.79
C GLU A 11 16.85 14.42 4.11
N TYR A 12 15.58 14.83 4.03
CA TYR A 12 14.65 14.88 5.17
C TYR A 12 14.97 15.93 6.25
N LYS A 13 15.88 16.87 5.97
CA LYS A 13 16.28 17.95 6.87
C LYS A 13 16.12 19.32 6.22
N TYR A 14 15.94 20.34 7.06
CA TYR A 14 15.80 21.74 6.65
C TYR A 14 17.04 22.57 7.04
N TYR A 15 17.46 23.47 6.15
CA TYR A 15 18.61 24.34 6.35
C TYR A 15 18.32 25.75 5.83
N LEU A 16 18.87 26.78 6.50
CA LEU A 16 18.83 28.13 5.96
C LEU A 16 19.81 28.29 4.80
N PHE A 17 19.45 29.12 3.83
CA PHE A 17 20.39 29.55 2.80
C PHE A 17 21.55 30.34 3.42
N PRO A 18 22.81 30.03 3.08
CA PRO A 18 23.93 30.90 3.38
C PRO A 18 23.74 32.26 2.70
N GLU A 19 24.14 33.34 3.36
CA GLU A 19 24.07 34.70 2.79
C GLU A 19 24.84 34.82 1.46
N SER A 20 25.84 33.97 1.25
CA SER A 20 26.66 33.91 0.04
C SER A 20 25.95 33.28 -1.17
N CYS A 21 24.77 32.68 -1.01
CA CYS A 21 24.08 31.93 -2.07
C CYS A 21 22.80 32.62 -2.53
N ALA A 22 22.73 32.94 -3.82
CA ALA A 22 21.56 33.58 -4.41
C ALA A 22 20.45 32.58 -4.74
N ASP A 23 20.76 31.31 -4.99
CA ASP A 23 19.80 30.27 -5.34
C ASP A 23 20.35 28.84 -5.08
N THR A 24 19.58 27.81 -5.43
CA THR A 24 19.99 26.42 -5.27
C THR A 24 21.17 26.05 -6.16
N GLU A 25 21.41 26.74 -7.28
CA GLU A 25 22.56 26.48 -8.14
C GLU A 25 23.88 26.95 -7.50
N ASP A 26 23.84 28.04 -6.73
CA ASP A 26 24.97 28.45 -5.91
C ASP A 26 25.23 27.48 -4.76
N LEU A 27 24.17 26.95 -4.13
CA LEU A 27 24.29 25.93 -3.09
C LEU A 27 24.98 24.67 -3.60
N LYS A 28 24.61 24.19 -4.79
CA LYS A 28 25.17 22.96 -5.40
C LYS A 28 26.65 23.07 -5.74
N LYS A 29 27.19 24.28 -5.85
CA LYS A 29 28.62 24.54 -6.09
C LYS A 29 29.42 24.64 -4.79
N LEU A 30 28.73 24.82 -3.65
CA LEU A 30 29.39 24.70 -2.37
C LEU A 30 29.79 23.23 -2.19
N GLY A 31 31.08 23.00 -1.94
CA GLY A 31 31.52 21.71 -1.42
C GLY A 31 31.02 21.53 0.02
N LYS A 32 31.84 20.92 0.87
CA LYS A 32 31.53 20.84 2.29
C LYS A 32 31.52 22.24 2.94
N ALA A 33 30.39 22.63 3.52
CA ALA A 33 30.20 23.92 4.19
C ALA A 33 29.43 23.76 5.51
N GLU A 34 29.50 24.77 6.37
CA GLU A 34 28.72 24.84 7.60
C GLU A 34 27.38 25.52 7.31
N PHE A 35 26.28 24.83 7.62
CA PHE A 35 24.92 25.32 7.43
C PHE A 35 24.20 25.46 8.76
N ARG A 36 23.25 26.40 8.83
CA ARG A 36 22.30 26.49 9.94
C ARG A 36 21.15 25.52 9.71
N ARG A 37 21.15 24.40 10.42
CA ARG A 37 20.09 23.39 10.41
C ARG A 37 18.90 23.85 11.24
N LEU A 38 17.72 23.78 10.63
CA LEU A 38 16.42 24.00 11.24
C LEU A 38 15.88 22.65 11.72
N ARG A 39 15.81 22.44 13.04
CA ARG A 39 15.33 21.18 13.62
C ARG A 39 13.87 21.31 14.04
N GLU A 40 13.07 20.28 13.77
CA GLU A 40 11.69 20.17 14.23
C GLU A 40 11.62 19.68 15.69
N GLU A 41 12.30 20.42 16.58
CA GLU A 41 12.29 20.20 18.03
C GLU A 41 11.39 21.26 18.67
N ASN A 42 10.25 20.83 19.24
CA ASN A 42 9.18 21.70 19.76
C ASN A 42 8.61 22.70 18.74
N CYS A 43 8.64 22.33 17.47
CA CYS A 43 8.01 23.06 16.39
C CYS A 43 7.69 22.12 15.23
N MET A 44 6.98 22.63 14.23
CA MET A 44 6.62 21.90 13.03
C MET A 44 6.91 22.78 11.82
N ALA A 45 7.53 22.24 10.77
CA ALA A 45 7.76 22.98 9.52
C ALA A 45 6.46 23.68 9.01
N PRO A 46 6.51 24.71 8.16
CA PRO A 46 7.66 25.53 7.84
C PRO A 46 7.97 26.55 8.96
N ASP A 47 7.38 26.41 10.15
CA ASP A 47 7.53 27.33 11.27
C ASP A 47 8.49 26.74 12.32
N PHE A 48 9.70 27.28 12.41
CA PHE A 48 10.76 26.79 13.29
C PHE A 48 10.99 27.71 14.48
N VAL A 49 11.62 27.17 15.53
CA VAL A 49 12.06 27.95 16.70
C VAL A 49 13.57 28.22 16.64
N GLU A 50 13.97 29.45 16.97
CA GLU A 50 15.36 29.91 16.94
C GLU A 50 16.27 29.08 17.85
N GLU A 51 15.74 28.70 19.01
CA GLU A 51 16.42 27.94 20.06
C GLU A 51 16.79 26.51 19.62
N SER A 52 16.13 25.98 18.59
CA SER A 52 16.41 24.64 18.03
C SER A 52 17.35 24.68 16.81
N ILE A 53 17.82 25.86 16.39
CA ILE A 53 18.74 25.99 15.25
C ILE A 53 20.15 25.58 15.69
N ALA A 54 20.78 24.70 14.91
CA ALA A 54 22.14 24.23 15.16
C ALA A 54 23.02 24.37 13.91
N SER A 55 24.32 24.56 14.10
CA SER A 55 25.27 24.44 12.99
C SER A 55 25.55 22.97 12.67
N GLU A 56 25.55 22.62 11.39
CA GLU A 56 25.90 21.29 10.89
C GLU A 56 26.79 21.43 9.66
N TRP A 57 27.89 20.68 9.62
CA TRP A 57 28.72 20.58 8.41
C TRP A 57 28.06 19.60 7.44
N LEU A 58 27.65 20.11 6.28
CA LEU A 58 26.97 19.35 5.24
C LEU A 58 27.78 19.41 3.94
N GLU A 59 27.81 18.28 3.24
CA GLU A 59 28.27 18.19 1.87
C GLU A 59 27.06 17.73 1.03
N ILE A 60 26.70 18.50 0.00
CA ILE A 60 25.58 18.18 -0.88
C ILE A 60 26.08 17.16 -1.91
N GLY A 61 25.90 15.88 -1.59
CA GLY A 61 26.29 14.78 -2.49
C GLY A 61 25.34 14.60 -3.67
N TYR A 62 24.06 14.96 -3.48
CA TYR A 62 22.98 14.78 -4.45
C TYR A 62 22.27 16.11 -4.74
N PRO A 63 22.87 17.01 -5.54
CA PRO A 63 22.31 18.32 -5.93
C PRO A 63 20.82 18.31 -6.30
N GLU A 64 20.38 17.29 -7.01
CA GLU A 64 19.02 17.06 -7.48
C GLU A 64 17.99 16.82 -6.36
N LYS A 65 18.44 16.54 -5.13
CA LYS A 65 17.62 16.41 -3.91
C LYS A 65 17.54 17.70 -3.09
N VAL A 66 18.01 18.82 -3.61
CA VAL A 66 17.91 20.14 -2.97
C VAL A 66 16.64 20.84 -3.41
N PHE A 67 15.67 20.96 -2.49
CA PHE A 67 14.38 21.60 -2.75
C PHE A 67 14.30 22.96 -2.05
N PRO A 68 14.12 24.08 -2.77
CA PRO A 68 13.98 25.38 -2.15
C PRO A 68 12.65 25.47 -1.39
N VAL A 69 12.68 26.04 -0.19
CA VAL A 69 11.51 26.24 0.66
C VAL A 69 11.55 27.62 1.31
N THR A 70 10.38 28.08 1.74
CA THR A 70 10.24 29.31 2.53
C THR A 70 9.81 28.94 3.93
N VAL A 71 10.51 29.48 4.93
CA VAL A 71 10.31 29.16 6.35
C VAL A 71 10.14 30.41 7.20
N ASN A 72 9.59 30.24 8.39
CA ASN A 72 9.50 31.28 9.41
C ASN A 72 10.26 30.82 10.66
N VAL A 73 10.91 31.75 11.35
CA VAL A 73 11.63 31.48 12.61
C VAL A 73 11.05 32.37 13.70
N TYR A 74 10.66 31.74 14.80
CA TYR A 74 10.09 32.38 15.98
C TYR A 74 10.99 32.12 17.19
N THR A 75 10.88 32.94 18.22
CA THR A 75 11.31 32.48 19.56
C THR A 75 10.33 31.43 20.08
N GLN A 76 10.76 30.56 21.00
CA GLN A 76 9.88 29.54 21.59
C GLN A 76 8.61 30.18 22.19
N ALA A 77 8.75 31.32 22.88
CA ALA A 77 7.63 32.04 23.49
C ALA A 77 6.64 32.59 22.44
N GLU A 78 7.13 33.07 21.30
CA GLU A 78 6.28 33.52 20.19
C GLU A 78 5.54 32.32 19.56
N TYR A 79 6.23 31.20 19.33
CA TYR A 79 5.65 29.99 18.78
C TYR A 79 4.55 29.43 19.68
N ASP A 80 4.84 29.24 20.97
CA ASP A 80 3.91 28.69 21.96
C ASP A 80 2.66 29.57 22.10
N ALA A 81 2.81 30.89 22.08
CA ALA A 81 1.68 31.81 22.13
C ALA A 81 0.77 31.71 20.89
N LEU A 82 1.32 31.34 19.73
CA LEU A 82 0.54 31.10 18.50
C LEU A 82 -0.10 29.71 18.52
N LEU A 83 0.65 28.67 18.93
CA LEU A 83 0.17 27.31 19.05
C LEU A 83 -0.97 27.20 20.05
N LYS A 84 -0.85 27.85 21.21
CA LYS A 84 -1.89 27.90 22.25
C LYS A 84 -3.25 28.34 21.70
N LYS A 85 -3.27 29.40 20.87
CA LYS A 85 -4.49 29.86 20.21
C LYS A 85 -5.10 28.81 19.28
N GLN A 86 -4.26 27.99 18.63
CA GLN A 86 -4.75 26.88 17.83
C GLN A 86 -5.28 25.74 18.70
N VAL A 87 -4.62 25.40 19.81
CA VAL A 87 -5.08 24.37 20.75
C VAL A 87 -6.45 24.75 21.33
N GLU A 88 -6.60 25.98 21.84
CA GLU A 88 -7.89 26.50 22.35
C GLU A 88 -9.02 26.39 21.31
N LYS A 89 -8.69 26.65 20.04
CA LYS A 89 -9.68 26.64 18.95
C LYS A 89 -9.96 25.24 18.39
N ARG A 90 -8.96 24.36 18.36
CA ARG A 90 -8.96 23.12 17.55
C ARG A 90 -8.85 21.85 18.36
N CYS A 91 -8.57 21.90 19.66
CA CYS A 91 -8.47 20.69 20.48
C CYS A 91 -9.68 20.47 21.40
N ALA A 92 -10.61 21.43 21.47
CA ALA A 92 -11.88 21.23 22.13
C ALA A 92 -12.60 20.00 21.56
N GLY A 93 -12.89 19.02 22.42
CA GLY A 93 -13.54 17.75 22.05
C GLY A 93 -12.63 16.69 21.42
N CYS A 94 -11.32 16.94 21.29
CA CYS A 94 -10.37 15.94 20.80
C CYS A 94 -10.13 14.88 21.88
N LEU A 95 -10.37 13.60 21.56
CA LEU A 95 -10.17 12.49 22.50
C LEU A 95 -8.70 12.29 22.87
N ARG A 96 -7.78 12.55 21.94
CA ARG A 96 -6.34 12.33 22.13
C ARG A 96 -5.68 13.34 23.07
N PHE A 97 -6.09 14.62 23.00
CA PHE A 97 -5.41 15.71 23.72
C PHE A 97 -6.30 16.47 24.71
N GLY A 98 -7.62 16.23 24.73
CA GLY A 98 -8.54 16.81 25.72
C GLY A 98 -8.76 18.33 25.64
N GLY A 99 -7.93 19.07 24.88
CA GLY A 99 -8.06 20.51 24.70
C GLY A 99 -7.43 21.37 25.79
N ASP A 100 -6.50 20.84 26.58
CA ASP A 100 -5.78 21.62 27.58
C ASP A 100 -4.73 22.54 26.92
N ALA A 101 -5.09 23.80 26.72
CA ALA A 101 -4.21 24.80 26.12
C ALA A 101 -3.06 25.27 27.04
N ASP A 102 -3.10 24.90 28.33
CA ASP A 102 -2.02 25.18 29.26
C ASP A 102 -0.93 24.08 29.23
N ASP A 103 -1.22 22.92 28.63
CA ASP A 103 -0.26 21.87 28.34
C ASP A 103 -0.04 21.69 26.83
N LEU A 104 1.05 22.24 26.31
CA LEU A 104 1.41 22.09 24.89
C LEU A 104 2.16 20.78 24.58
N THR A 105 2.33 19.89 25.57
CA THR A 105 3.11 18.66 25.40
C THR A 105 2.51 17.79 24.28
N GLY A 106 3.33 17.46 23.28
CA GLY A 106 2.92 16.70 22.10
C GLY A 106 2.26 17.53 20.99
N HIS A 107 1.64 18.68 21.32
CA HIS A 107 0.97 19.54 20.33
C HIS A 107 1.93 20.14 19.29
N HIS A 108 3.17 20.47 19.68
CA HIS A 108 4.15 21.06 18.76
C HIS A 108 4.43 20.21 17.53
N ARG A 109 4.25 18.89 17.63
CA ARG A 109 4.51 17.93 16.55
C ARG A 109 3.27 17.57 15.74
N GLU A 110 2.09 17.96 16.21
CA GLU A 110 0.81 17.48 15.68
C GLU A 110 -0.03 18.60 15.08
N ILE A 111 0.13 19.84 15.56
CA ILE A 111 -0.68 20.99 15.13
C ILE A 111 0.23 22.05 14.51
N SER A 112 0.01 22.33 13.23
CA SER A 112 0.65 23.46 12.55
C SER A 112 0.13 24.79 13.09
N LEU A 113 0.93 25.87 12.97
CA LEU A 113 0.47 27.22 13.33
C LEU A 113 -0.71 27.72 12.46
N SER A 114 -0.97 27.05 11.33
CA SER A 114 -2.15 27.24 10.47
C SER A 114 -3.40 26.49 10.97
N GLY A 115 -3.29 25.77 12.09
CA GLY A 115 -4.38 25.08 12.78
C GLY A 115 -4.81 23.77 12.14
N VAL A 116 -3.93 23.13 11.34
CA VAL A 116 -4.16 21.78 10.80
C VAL A 116 -3.49 20.74 11.71
N CYS A 117 -4.24 19.70 12.05
CA CYS A 117 -3.80 18.56 12.85
C CYS A 117 -4.31 17.27 12.21
N TYR A 118 -3.40 16.37 11.83
CA TYR A 118 -3.75 15.07 11.25
C TYR A 118 -4.04 14.02 12.35
N SER A 119 -3.66 14.29 13.59
CA SER A 119 -3.79 13.38 14.73
C SER A 119 -5.01 13.65 15.63
N ARG A 120 -5.93 14.52 15.22
CA ARG A 120 -7.16 14.80 15.97
C ARG A 120 -8.04 13.55 15.97
N GLU A 121 -8.58 13.13 17.11
CA GLU A 121 -9.46 11.97 17.23
C GLU A 121 -10.83 12.42 17.76
N GLU A 122 -11.91 11.92 17.17
CA GLU A 122 -13.30 12.25 17.53
C GLU A 122 -14.09 10.99 17.90
N GLU A 123 -15.12 11.12 18.74
CA GLU A 123 -15.89 9.96 19.27
C GLU A 123 -16.69 9.23 18.18
N GLU A 124 -17.15 9.95 17.16
CA GLU A 124 -17.93 9.38 16.05
C GLU A 124 -17.06 8.85 14.91
N GLU A 125 -15.73 8.95 15.03
CA GLU A 125 -14.80 8.55 13.98
C GLU A 125 -14.57 7.04 13.97
N ASN A 126 -14.73 6.41 12.81
CA ASN A 126 -14.35 5.02 12.62
C ASN A 126 -12.82 4.89 12.71
N PRO A 127 -12.29 3.93 13.51
CA PRO A 127 -10.85 3.69 13.54
C PRO A 127 -10.32 3.35 12.14
N PRO A 128 -9.08 3.76 11.81
CA PRO A 128 -8.46 3.40 10.54
C PRO A 128 -8.30 1.89 10.41
N PHE A 129 -8.28 1.40 9.17
CA PHE A 129 -8.23 -0.04 8.90
C PHE A 129 -6.99 -0.69 9.52
N THR A 130 -5.86 0.01 9.56
CA THR A 130 -4.60 -0.47 10.16
C THR A 130 -4.77 -0.81 11.64
N ARG A 131 -5.38 0.09 12.41
CA ARG A 131 -5.65 -0.14 13.84
C ARG A 131 -6.61 -1.31 14.06
N LEU A 132 -7.61 -1.45 13.19
CA LEU A 132 -8.54 -2.59 13.24
C LEU A 132 -7.84 -3.92 12.91
N ALA A 133 -6.90 -3.91 11.97
CA ALA A 133 -6.05 -5.06 11.66
C ALA A 133 -5.12 -5.43 12.83
N THR A 134 -4.47 -4.46 13.47
CA THR A 134 -3.66 -4.67 14.68
C THR A 134 -4.50 -5.27 15.80
N TRP A 135 -5.65 -4.67 16.10
CA TRP A 135 -6.59 -5.16 17.11
C TRP A 135 -7.08 -6.59 16.82
N PHE A 136 -7.35 -6.90 15.55
CA PHE A 136 -7.71 -8.25 15.15
C PHE A 136 -6.62 -9.26 15.52
N TRP A 137 -5.36 -8.95 15.22
CA TRP A 137 -4.25 -9.84 15.54
C TRP A 137 -3.92 -9.93 17.02
N GLU A 138 -4.14 -8.87 17.80
CA GLU A 138 -4.07 -8.92 19.26
C GLU A 138 -5.07 -9.92 19.84
N ILE A 139 -6.32 -9.88 19.40
CA ILE A 139 -7.34 -10.85 19.84
C ILE A 139 -6.99 -12.28 19.40
N VAL A 140 -6.49 -12.45 18.18
CA VAL A 140 -6.07 -13.77 17.69
C VAL A 140 -4.89 -14.29 18.52
N ALA A 141 -3.95 -13.43 18.89
CA ALA A 141 -2.80 -13.77 19.72
C ALA A 141 -3.22 -14.31 21.11
N GLU A 142 -4.30 -13.78 21.70
CA GLU A 142 -4.86 -14.31 22.96
C GLU A 142 -5.43 -15.74 22.83
N GLN A 143 -5.73 -16.18 21.60
CA GLN A 143 -6.39 -17.46 21.31
C GLN A 143 -5.46 -18.48 20.63
N VAL A 144 -4.14 -18.22 20.56
CA VAL A 144 -3.19 -19.06 19.80
C VAL A 144 -3.14 -20.52 20.25
N ASN A 145 -3.27 -20.80 21.55
CA ASN A 145 -3.31 -22.17 22.06
C ASN A 145 -4.55 -22.91 21.55
N ARG A 146 -5.70 -22.22 21.54
CA ARG A 146 -6.95 -22.77 20.99
C ARG A 146 -6.83 -22.98 19.49
N LEU A 147 -6.20 -22.04 18.78
CA LEU A 147 -5.98 -22.13 17.35
C LEU A 147 -5.07 -23.31 16.98
N ALA A 148 -4.02 -23.56 17.78
CA ALA A 148 -3.14 -24.72 17.64
C ALA A 148 -3.89 -26.05 17.85
N GLU A 149 -4.71 -26.16 18.92
CA GLU A 149 -5.55 -27.35 19.15
C GLU A 149 -6.47 -27.65 17.97
N LEU A 150 -7.11 -26.61 17.40
CA LEU A 150 -7.98 -26.76 16.25
C LEU A 150 -7.21 -27.14 14.99
N ALA A 151 -6.00 -26.60 14.81
CA ALA A 151 -5.11 -26.96 13.71
C ALA A 151 -4.70 -28.44 13.79
N ASP A 152 -4.27 -28.92 14.96
CA ASP A 152 -3.90 -30.32 15.19
C ASP A 152 -5.07 -31.28 14.98
N ALA A 153 -6.28 -30.87 15.36
CA ALA A 153 -7.51 -31.62 15.11
C ALA A 153 -7.96 -31.57 13.63
N GLY A 154 -7.41 -30.64 12.84
CA GLY A 154 -7.84 -30.37 11.46
C GLY A 154 -9.29 -29.89 11.38
N ASP A 155 -9.74 -29.12 12.37
CA ASP A 155 -11.10 -28.55 12.47
C ASP A 155 -11.19 -27.18 11.79
N GLN A 156 -11.11 -27.23 10.47
CA GLN A 156 -11.15 -26.07 9.59
C GLN A 156 -12.36 -25.15 9.83
N ARG A 157 -13.53 -25.74 10.13
CA ARG A 157 -14.78 -25.00 10.27
C ARG A 157 -14.77 -24.13 11.53
N GLU A 158 -14.28 -24.67 12.65
CA GLU A 158 -14.19 -23.88 13.88
C GLU A 158 -13.02 -22.86 13.82
N ILE A 159 -11.95 -23.13 13.07
CA ILE A 159 -10.90 -22.12 12.75
C ILE A 159 -11.52 -20.92 12.03
N GLU A 160 -12.20 -21.15 10.90
CA GLU A 160 -12.84 -20.10 10.11
C GLU A 160 -13.85 -19.31 10.95
N LYS A 161 -14.66 -19.99 11.76
CA LYS A 161 -15.65 -19.34 12.62
C LYS A 161 -15.01 -18.51 13.73
N LEU A 162 -13.92 -18.97 14.34
CA LEU A 162 -13.22 -18.25 15.39
C LEU A 162 -12.65 -16.92 14.85
N LEU A 163 -11.98 -16.99 13.70
CA LEU A 163 -11.32 -15.82 13.09
C LEU A 163 -12.33 -14.85 12.46
N ASN A 164 -13.28 -15.36 11.67
CA ASN A 164 -14.29 -14.50 11.03
C ASN A 164 -15.26 -13.84 12.01
N ARG A 165 -15.44 -14.39 13.22
CA ARG A 165 -16.24 -13.72 14.27
C ARG A 165 -15.72 -12.32 14.61
N GLN A 166 -14.41 -12.11 14.52
CA GLN A 166 -13.79 -10.82 14.77
C GLN A 166 -13.59 -10.04 13.47
N LEU A 167 -13.06 -10.68 12.42
CA LEU A 167 -12.79 -10.01 11.14
C LEU A 167 -14.05 -9.39 10.53
N SER A 168 -15.18 -10.11 10.56
CA SER A 168 -16.45 -9.65 9.98
C SER A 168 -17.06 -8.41 10.66
N ARG A 169 -16.44 -7.88 11.71
CA ARG A 169 -16.83 -6.60 12.33
C ARG A 169 -16.36 -5.39 11.54
N PHE A 170 -15.31 -5.54 10.73
CA PHE A 170 -14.72 -4.42 9.98
C PHE A 170 -14.28 -4.77 8.56
N PHE A 171 -14.24 -6.05 8.19
CA PHE A 171 -13.85 -6.49 6.85
C PHE A 171 -14.67 -7.70 6.38
N LEU A 172 -14.46 -8.11 5.13
CA LEU A 172 -15.11 -9.28 4.55
C LEU A 172 -14.62 -10.57 5.22
N PRO A 173 -15.47 -11.61 5.30
CA PRO A 173 -15.01 -12.92 5.74
C PRO A 173 -13.97 -13.49 4.78
N LEU A 174 -12.96 -14.13 5.34
CA LEU A 174 -11.88 -14.80 4.63
C LEU A 174 -11.91 -16.31 4.94
N ASP A 175 -11.35 -17.09 4.01
CA ASP A 175 -11.04 -18.49 4.26
C ASP A 175 -9.68 -18.58 4.97
N PHE A 176 -9.64 -19.27 6.10
CA PHE A 176 -8.46 -19.30 6.98
C PHE A 176 -7.95 -20.72 7.19
N TYR A 177 -6.73 -21.02 6.80
CA TYR A 177 -6.19 -22.37 6.90
C TYR A 177 -4.97 -22.43 7.79
N CYS A 178 -4.98 -23.33 8.76
CA CYS A 178 -3.81 -23.59 9.57
C CYS A 178 -2.91 -24.64 8.92
N GLY A 179 -1.61 -24.41 8.97
CA GLY A 179 -0.55 -25.31 8.55
C GLY A 179 0.55 -25.40 9.60
N VAL A 180 1.54 -26.27 9.34
CA VAL A 180 2.76 -26.35 10.15
C VAL A 180 3.95 -26.34 9.22
N GLU A 181 4.85 -25.37 9.42
CA GLU A 181 6.09 -25.22 8.66
C GLU A 181 7.26 -25.22 9.64
N ASN A 182 8.23 -26.12 9.44
CA ASN A 182 9.43 -26.21 10.28
C ASN A 182 9.12 -26.28 11.80
N GLY A 183 8.01 -26.93 12.16
CA GLY A 183 7.57 -27.07 13.56
C GLY A 183 6.90 -25.82 14.15
N ARG A 184 6.57 -24.81 13.33
CA ARG A 184 5.80 -23.63 13.73
C ARG A 184 4.45 -23.62 13.06
N TYR A 185 3.43 -23.13 13.77
CA TYR A 185 2.10 -22.98 13.21
C TYR A 185 2.05 -21.81 12.23
N CYS A 186 1.34 -22.01 11.13
CA CYS A 186 1.13 -21.02 10.09
C CYS A 186 -0.36 -20.81 9.87
N LEU A 187 -0.75 -19.59 9.50
CA LEU A 187 -2.10 -19.25 9.08
C LEU A 187 -2.04 -18.73 7.64
N CYS A 188 -2.74 -19.39 6.72
CA CYS A 188 -2.86 -18.96 5.33
C CYS A 188 -4.24 -18.34 5.12
N MET A 189 -4.31 -17.21 4.43
CA MET A 189 -5.57 -16.51 4.16
C MET A 189 -5.93 -16.60 2.68
N SER A 190 -7.21 -16.84 2.40
CA SER A 190 -7.79 -16.76 1.06
C SER A 190 -9.20 -16.18 1.11
N SER A 191 -9.85 -16.00 -0.03
CA SER A 191 -11.24 -15.56 -0.09
C SER A 191 -11.91 -16.11 -1.34
N ALA A 192 -13.16 -16.55 -1.17
CA ALA A 192 -14.04 -16.89 -2.28
C ALA A 192 -14.25 -15.74 -3.29
N ASN A 193 -13.97 -14.48 -2.88
CA ASN A 193 -14.04 -13.29 -3.72
C ASN A 193 -12.69 -12.93 -4.38
N TYR A 194 -11.74 -13.87 -4.45
CA TYR A 194 -10.42 -13.71 -5.09
C TYR A 194 -10.36 -13.26 -6.55
N PRO A 195 -11.43 -13.26 -7.39
CA PRO A 195 -11.34 -12.64 -8.71
C PRO A 195 -10.95 -11.15 -8.66
N ALA A 196 -11.17 -10.47 -7.52
CA ALA A 196 -10.74 -9.09 -7.33
C ALA A 196 -9.30 -9.00 -6.76
N GLN A 197 -8.33 -8.57 -7.57
CA GLN A 197 -6.93 -8.35 -7.18
C GLN A 197 -6.79 -7.39 -5.98
N GLY A 198 -7.67 -6.38 -5.87
CA GLY A 198 -7.71 -5.46 -4.73
C GLY A 198 -7.94 -6.13 -3.39
N ILE A 199 -8.71 -7.22 -3.33
CA ILE A 199 -8.89 -7.96 -2.07
C ILE A 199 -7.56 -8.59 -1.64
N ARG A 200 -6.75 -9.09 -2.59
CA ARG A 200 -5.45 -9.68 -2.27
C ARG A 200 -4.47 -8.64 -1.72
N ALA A 201 -4.54 -7.39 -2.20
CA ALA A 201 -3.76 -6.30 -1.62
C ALA A 201 -4.14 -6.04 -0.15
N VAL A 202 -5.43 -6.06 0.19
CA VAL A 202 -5.89 -5.93 1.60
C VAL A 202 -5.48 -7.15 2.44
N VAL A 203 -5.63 -8.36 1.91
CA VAL A 203 -5.20 -9.60 2.59
C VAL A 203 -3.70 -9.59 2.85
N LYS A 204 -2.91 -9.05 1.92
CA LYS A 204 -1.48 -8.87 2.15
C LYS A 204 -1.20 -7.85 3.26
N ILE A 205 -1.93 -6.74 3.34
CA ILE A 205 -1.79 -5.82 4.47
C ILE A 205 -2.13 -6.50 5.79
N LEU A 206 -3.22 -7.28 5.86
CA LEU A 206 -3.52 -8.07 7.05
C LEU A 206 -2.36 -9.00 7.44
N ALA A 207 -1.75 -9.69 6.47
CA ALA A 207 -0.60 -10.56 6.75
C ALA A 207 0.65 -9.76 7.17
N ASP A 208 0.95 -8.65 6.48
CA ASP A 208 2.11 -7.81 6.76
C ASP A 208 2.01 -7.24 8.19
N THR A 209 0.84 -6.73 8.61
CA THR A 209 0.58 -6.29 9.99
C THR A 209 0.77 -7.42 10.99
N ALA A 210 0.34 -8.64 10.67
CA ALA A 210 0.54 -9.80 11.55
C ALA A 210 2.03 -10.16 11.72
N MET A 211 2.87 -9.80 10.76
CA MET A 211 4.29 -10.15 10.69
C MET A 211 5.23 -8.99 11.06
N GLU A 212 4.70 -7.82 11.42
CA GLU A 212 5.48 -6.72 12.00
C GLU A 212 6.27 -7.17 13.24
N GLU A 213 7.42 -6.53 13.51
CA GLU A 213 8.29 -6.91 14.64
C GLU A 213 7.60 -6.78 16.00
N THR A 214 6.66 -5.85 16.10
CA THR A 214 5.86 -5.55 17.29
C THR A 214 4.62 -6.43 17.44
N SER A 215 4.31 -7.27 16.44
CA SER A 215 3.08 -8.08 16.44
C SER A 215 3.06 -9.15 17.54
N CYS A 216 1.97 -9.15 18.32
CA CYS A 216 1.70 -10.17 19.34
C CYS A 216 1.60 -11.58 18.75
N LEU A 217 1.08 -11.72 17.53
CA LEU A 217 0.94 -13.02 16.88
C LEU A 217 2.29 -13.58 16.43
N ARG A 218 3.16 -12.73 15.88
CA ARG A 218 4.55 -13.10 15.55
C ARG A 218 5.33 -13.47 16.80
N ALA A 219 5.18 -12.69 17.88
CA ALA A 219 5.80 -12.99 19.18
C ALA A 219 5.33 -14.34 19.77
N ALA A 220 4.08 -14.73 19.50
CA ALA A 220 3.55 -16.05 19.83
C ALA A 220 4.07 -17.20 18.94
N GLY A 221 4.96 -16.91 17.99
CA GLY A 221 5.63 -17.91 17.15
C GLY A 221 4.82 -18.37 15.92
N TRP A 222 3.76 -17.64 15.58
CA TRP A 222 2.95 -17.91 14.38
C TRP A 222 3.50 -17.17 13.17
N THR A 223 3.28 -17.75 11.98
CA THR A 223 3.55 -17.09 10.69
C THR A 223 2.24 -16.93 9.93
N VAL A 224 2.02 -15.77 9.31
CA VAL A 224 0.81 -15.50 8.53
C VAL A 224 1.17 -15.28 7.08
N TYR A 225 0.51 -16.02 6.20
CA TYR A 225 0.67 -15.94 4.76
C TYR A 225 -0.60 -15.35 4.12
N PRO A 226 -0.46 -14.38 3.20
CA PRO A 226 -1.60 -13.82 2.48
C PRO A 226 -2.06 -14.67 1.29
N TYR A 227 -1.53 -15.89 1.19
CA TYR A 227 -1.78 -16.89 0.15
C TYR A 227 -1.47 -18.29 0.72
N PHE A 228 -1.60 -19.33 -0.12
CA PHE A 228 -1.21 -20.70 0.20
C PHE A 228 0.22 -21.06 -0.29
N PRO A 229 1.24 -21.01 0.58
CA PRO A 229 2.57 -21.47 0.21
C PRO A 229 2.60 -23.00 0.01
N LYS A 230 3.52 -23.42 -0.86
CA LYS A 230 3.78 -24.84 -1.16
C LYS A 230 4.09 -25.61 0.12
N ASP A 231 3.54 -26.82 0.24
CA ASP A 231 3.80 -27.78 1.33
C ASP A 231 3.41 -27.35 2.76
N VAL A 232 2.90 -26.13 2.99
CA VAL A 232 2.49 -25.66 4.32
C VAL A 232 1.09 -26.14 4.70
N TYR A 233 0.17 -26.12 3.74
CA TYR A 233 -1.22 -26.51 3.93
C TYR A 233 -1.58 -27.70 3.03
N ARG A 234 -2.31 -28.67 3.61
CA ARG A 234 -2.85 -29.82 2.88
C ARG A 234 -4.36 -29.93 3.02
N PRO A 235 -5.14 -29.50 2.01
CA PRO A 235 -6.59 -29.51 2.09
C PRO A 235 -7.20 -30.91 2.10
N LYS A 236 -8.32 -31.05 2.82
CA LYS A 236 -9.24 -32.18 2.65
C LYS A 236 -10.07 -31.94 1.39
N LEU A 237 -9.69 -32.57 0.28
CA LEU A 237 -10.28 -32.38 -1.03
C LEU A 237 -11.36 -33.42 -1.36
N ARG A 238 -12.34 -33.03 -2.18
CA ARG A 238 -13.30 -33.93 -2.84
C ARG A 238 -13.45 -33.49 -4.30
N PRO A 239 -12.93 -34.25 -5.28
CA PRO A 239 -12.21 -35.54 -5.16
C PRO A 239 -10.86 -35.40 -4.44
N ASP A 240 -10.31 -36.52 -3.96
CA ASP A 240 -8.98 -36.54 -3.34
C ASP A 240 -7.89 -36.59 -4.41
N TYR A 241 -7.50 -35.42 -4.92
CA TYR A 241 -6.44 -35.28 -5.91
C TYR A 241 -5.05 -35.64 -5.40
N PHE A 242 -4.85 -35.79 -4.08
CA PHE A 242 -3.57 -36.30 -3.58
C PHE A 242 -3.41 -37.80 -3.81
N ARG A 243 -4.52 -38.55 -3.88
CA ARG A 243 -4.52 -39.99 -4.22
C ARG A 243 -4.65 -40.22 -5.71
N HIS A 244 -5.41 -39.38 -6.39
CA HIS A 244 -5.66 -39.46 -7.82
C HIS A 244 -5.41 -38.10 -8.45
N PRO A 245 -4.14 -37.73 -8.71
CA PRO A 245 -3.79 -36.45 -9.28
C PRO A 245 -4.55 -36.18 -10.59
N PRO A 246 -4.97 -34.92 -10.83
CA PRO A 246 -5.50 -34.56 -12.13
C PRO A 246 -4.37 -34.61 -13.17
N ARG A 247 -4.74 -34.77 -14.45
CA ARG A 247 -3.78 -34.64 -15.54
C ARG A 247 -3.60 -33.16 -15.84
N LEU A 248 -2.35 -32.71 -15.87
CA LEU A 248 -2.00 -31.32 -16.10
C LEU A 248 -1.31 -31.20 -17.45
N PHE A 249 -1.68 -30.17 -18.20
CA PHE A 249 -1.06 -29.82 -19.46
C PHE A 249 -0.61 -28.37 -19.40
N VAL A 250 0.52 -28.06 -20.03
CA VAL A 250 1.09 -26.71 -20.02
C VAL A 250 1.44 -26.28 -21.44
N GLY A 251 1.08 -25.04 -21.75
CA GLY A 251 1.58 -24.29 -22.90
C GLY A 251 2.26 -23.00 -22.45
N GLU A 252 3.12 -22.44 -23.28
CA GLU A 252 3.70 -21.11 -23.10
C GLU A 252 2.92 -20.10 -23.94
N VAL A 253 2.56 -18.95 -23.36
CA VAL A 253 1.91 -17.87 -24.11
C VAL A 253 2.93 -16.82 -24.56
N PRO A 254 2.62 -16.01 -25.60
CA PRO A 254 3.44 -14.86 -25.97
C PRO A 254 3.51 -13.86 -24.82
N GLY A 255 4.59 -13.91 -24.05
CA GLY A 255 4.73 -13.22 -22.76
C GLY A 255 5.58 -14.00 -21.75
N GLY A 256 5.78 -15.30 -21.96
CA GLY A 256 6.61 -16.15 -21.11
C GLY A 256 5.84 -16.83 -19.97
N GLU A 257 4.63 -16.34 -19.66
CA GLU A 257 3.69 -16.96 -18.73
C GLU A 257 3.19 -18.33 -19.22
N LEU A 258 2.69 -19.14 -18.28
CA LEU A 258 2.20 -20.48 -18.57
C LEU A 258 0.67 -20.55 -18.63
N GLU A 259 0.14 -21.15 -19.69
CA GLU A 259 -1.25 -21.59 -19.77
C GLU A 259 -1.35 -22.99 -19.14
N ILE A 260 -2.03 -23.10 -17.99
CA ILE A 260 -2.18 -24.36 -17.27
C ILE A 260 -3.57 -24.94 -17.57
N VAL A 261 -3.61 -26.16 -18.10
CA VAL A 261 -4.87 -26.85 -18.38
C VAL A 261 -5.01 -28.10 -17.51
N VAL A 262 -6.07 -28.12 -16.72
CA VAL A 262 -6.49 -29.28 -15.93
C VAL A 262 -7.47 -30.12 -16.75
N TYR A 263 -7.07 -31.36 -17.06
CA TYR A 263 -7.92 -32.31 -17.78
C TYR A 263 -8.44 -33.40 -16.86
N GLU A 264 -9.75 -33.63 -16.93
CA GLU A 264 -10.38 -34.80 -16.34
C GLU A 264 -11.31 -35.50 -17.32
N LYS A 265 -11.17 -36.83 -17.38
CA LYS A 265 -11.96 -37.67 -18.27
C LYS A 265 -13.44 -37.62 -17.89
N GLY A 266 -14.28 -37.25 -18.86
CA GLY A 266 -15.74 -37.22 -18.68
C GLY A 266 -16.28 -35.89 -18.13
N ALA A 267 -15.47 -34.83 -18.11
CA ALA A 267 -15.88 -33.50 -17.66
C ALA A 267 -17.02 -32.90 -18.51
N ASP A 268 -17.12 -33.30 -19.79
CA ASP A 268 -18.20 -32.98 -20.73
C ASP A 268 -19.61 -33.35 -20.24
N LYS A 269 -19.70 -34.25 -19.25
CA LYS A 269 -20.97 -34.77 -18.71
C LYS A 269 -21.29 -34.24 -17.33
N TRP A 270 -20.48 -33.34 -16.79
CA TRP A 270 -20.67 -32.84 -15.44
C TRP A 270 -21.66 -31.69 -15.40
N THR A 271 -22.39 -31.61 -14.29
CA THR A 271 -23.18 -30.43 -13.96
C THR A 271 -22.26 -29.26 -13.58
N GLU A 272 -22.74 -28.03 -13.74
CA GLU A 272 -22.02 -26.81 -13.33
C GLU A 272 -21.50 -26.89 -11.88
N ARG A 273 -22.32 -27.42 -10.96
CA ARG A 273 -21.94 -27.61 -9.56
C ARG A 273 -20.78 -28.59 -9.38
N GLN A 274 -20.76 -29.67 -10.16
CA GLN A 274 -19.66 -30.64 -10.13
C GLN A 274 -18.38 -30.02 -10.70
N ILE A 275 -18.49 -29.28 -11.81
CA ILE A 275 -17.38 -28.54 -12.42
C ILE A 275 -16.80 -27.56 -11.41
N ALA A 276 -17.63 -26.71 -10.77
CA ALA A 276 -17.17 -25.74 -9.78
C ALA A 276 -16.46 -26.40 -8.59
N GLY A 277 -16.99 -27.51 -8.07
CA GLY A 277 -16.35 -28.26 -6.99
C GLY A 277 -15.01 -28.87 -7.39
N ARG A 278 -14.89 -29.39 -8.63
CA ARG A 278 -13.66 -29.94 -9.19
C ARG A 278 -12.61 -28.85 -9.43
N LYS A 279 -13.03 -27.70 -9.98
CA LYS A 279 -12.21 -26.49 -10.13
C LYS A 279 -11.58 -26.06 -8.82
N ALA A 280 -12.39 -25.87 -7.80
CA ALA A 280 -11.92 -25.50 -6.46
C ALA A 280 -10.96 -26.56 -5.89
N ALA A 281 -11.26 -27.85 -6.06
CA ALA A 281 -10.41 -28.91 -5.55
C ALA A 281 -9.05 -29.00 -6.29
N ALA A 282 -9.01 -28.79 -7.61
CA ALA A 282 -7.76 -28.86 -8.35
C ALA A 282 -6.89 -27.63 -8.09
N TYR A 283 -7.50 -26.44 -8.01
CA TYR A 283 -6.80 -25.22 -7.61
C TYR A 283 -6.12 -25.42 -6.25
N ARG A 284 -6.86 -25.89 -5.23
CA ARG A 284 -6.30 -26.17 -3.90
C ARG A 284 -5.23 -27.28 -3.90
N TYR A 285 -5.34 -28.26 -4.78
CA TYR A 285 -4.29 -29.25 -5.00
C TYR A 285 -3.02 -28.60 -5.55
N LEU A 286 -3.16 -27.75 -6.59
CA LEU A 286 -2.05 -27.01 -7.17
C LEU A 286 -1.41 -26.05 -6.15
N CYS A 287 -2.18 -25.27 -5.40
CA CYS A 287 -1.65 -24.42 -4.33
C CYS A 287 -0.78 -25.21 -3.34
N SER A 288 -1.24 -26.41 -2.93
CA SER A 288 -0.49 -27.26 -2.00
C SER A 288 0.81 -27.80 -2.61
N ARG A 289 0.82 -28.10 -3.92
CA ARG A 289 1.97 -28.73 -4.61
C ARG A 289 2.94 -27.74 -5.25
N VAL A 290 2.48 -26.54 -5.58
CA VAL A 290 3.20 -25.53 -6.36
C VAL A 290 3.41 -24.26 -5.54
N GLY A 291 2.41 -23.84 -4.76
CA GLY A 291 2.35 -22.51 -4.15
C GLY A 291 1.42 -21.59 -4.93
N GLU A 292 0.52 -20.91 -4.23
CA GLU A 292 -0.44 -19.96 -4.83
C GLU A 292 0.25 -18.68 -5.34
N ASP A 293 1.29 -18.23 -4.66
CA ASP A 293 2.17 -17.15 -5.12
C ASP A 293 2.71 -17.40 -6.53
N LEU A 294 3.30 -18.57 -6.77
CA LEU A 294 3.84 -18.92 -8.09
C LEU A 294 2.74 -19.13 -9.14
N LEU A 295 1.60 -19.72 -8.75
CA LEU A 295 0.47 -19.87 -9.65
C LEU A 295 -0.04 -18.49 -10.11
N LEU A 296 -0.16 -17.53 -9.19
CA LEU A 296 -0.68 -16.21 -9.51
C LEU A 296 0.32 -15.31 -10.23
N ALA A 297 1.63 -15.52 -10.04
CA ALA A 297 2.67 -14.71 -10.67
C ALA A 297 3.18 -15.26 -12.01
N GLY A 298 3.08 -16.58 -12.24
CA GLY A 298 3.68 -17.24 -13.40
C GLY A 298 2.67 -17.89 -14.37
N SER A 299 1.38 -17.83 -14.08
CA SER A 299 0.36 -18.36 -15.00
C SER A 299 -0.55 -17.26 -15.54
N ASP A 300 -0.80 -17.32 -16.85
CA ASP A 300 -1.79 -16.49 -17.54
C ASP A 300 -3.20 -16.95 -17.14
N CYS A 301 -3.44 -18.27 -17.19
CA CYS A 301 -4.69 -18.85 -16.72
C CYS A 301 -4.57 -20.31 -16.27
N ILE A 302 -5.55 -20.73 -15.47
CA ILE A 302 -5.78 -22.14 -15.09
C ILE A 302 -7.14 -22.58 -15.66
N ALA A 303 -7.10 -23.19 -16.84
CA ALA A 303 -8.27 -23.64 -17.57
C ALA A 303 -8.64 -25.08 -17.21
N PHE A 304 -9.93 -25.42 -17.37
CA PHE A 304 -10.42 -26.78 -17.31
C PHE A 304 -10.86 -27.21 -18.70
N SER A 305 -10.30 -28.31 -19.19
CA SER A 305 -10.62 -28.82 -20.52
C SER A 305 -11.42 -30.11 -20.45
N GLU A 306 -12.42 -30.22 -21.32
CA GLU A 306 -13.22 -31.43 -21.54
C GLU A 306 -12.49 -32.46 -22.41
N THR A 307 -11.55 -32.00 -23.24
CA THR A 307 -10.72 -32.82 -24.12
C THR A 307 -9.25 -32.71 -23.75
N VAL A 308 -8.48 -33.73 -24.08
CA VAL A 308 -7.02 -33.65 -23.94
C VAL A 308 -6.53 -32.57 -24.90
N PRO A 309 -5.76 -31.57 -24.45
CA PRO A 309 -5.18 -30.58 -25.35
C PRO A 309 -4.13 -31.25 -26.24
N ASP A 310 -4.24 -31.05 -27.56
CA ASP A 310 -3.31 -31.66 -28.53
C ASP A 310 -2.04 -30.81 -28.74
N ASP A 311 -2.06 -29.55 -28.33
CA ASP A 311 -1.03 -28.52 -28.52
C ASP A 311 -0.16 -28.28 -27.26
N LYS A 312 -0.45 -28.96 -26.15
CA LYS A 312 0.20 -28.73 -24.84
C LYS A 312 0.88 -29.98 -24.32
N GLU A 313 1.92 -29.77 -23.52
CA GLU A 313 2.71 -30.86 -22.94
C GLU A 313 2.09 -31.35 -21.63
N GLU A 314 1.91 -32.67 -21.47
CA GLU A 314 1.48 -33.25 -20.20
C GLU A 314 2.63 -33.20 -19.17
N VAL A 315 2.35 -32.66 -17.99
CA VAL A 315 3.33 -32.48 -16.91
C VAL A 315 2.78 -32.95 -15.57
N THR A 316 3.70 -33.24 -14.65
CA THR A 316 3.41 -33.42 -13.23
C THR A 316 3.31 -32.09 -12.49
N ALA A 317 2.76 -32.09 -11.27
CA ALA A 317 2.71 -30.88 -10.45
C ALA A 317 4.11 -30.42 -10.01
N GLU A 318 5.02 -31.36 -9.78
CA GLU A 318 6.42 -31.10 -9.47
C GLU A 318 7.18 -30.48 -10.65
N GLU A 319 6.93 -30.92 -11.88
CA GLU A 319 7.50 -30.28 -13.09
C GLU A 319 6.89 -28.89 -13.32
N LEU A 320 5.59 -28.73 -13.11
CA LEU A 320 4.90 -27.44 -13.18
C LEU A 320 5.52 -26.43 -12.20
N TYR A 321 5.80 -26.86 -10.96
CA TYR A 321 6.49 -26.02 -9.96
C TYR A 321 7.84 -25.49 -10.48
N VAL A 322 8.66 -26.36 -11.07
CA VAL A 322 9.98 -25.95 -11.60
C VAL A 322 9.83 -24.94 -12.75
N ARG A 323 8.85 -25.14 -13.64
CA ARG A 323 8.59 -24.23 -14.75
C ARG A 323 8.08 -22.87 -14.28
N LEU A 324 7.09 -22.84 -13.38
CA LEU A 324 6.56 -21.59 -12.83
C LEU A 324 7.63 -20.83 -12.05
N LYS A 325 8.43 -21.52 -11.25
CA LYS A 325 9.54 -20.88 -10.52
C LYS A 325 10.53 -20.22 -11.48
N LYS A 326 10.85 -20.87 -12.60
CA LYS A 326 11.69 -20.28 -13.64
C LYS A 326 11.02 -19.07 -14.28
N CYS A 327 9.75 -19.18 -14.67
CA CYS A 327 8.98 -18.08 -15.25
C CYS A 327 8.97 -16.84 -14.34
N VAL A 328 8.65 -17.03 -13.06
CA VAL A 328 8.62 -15.94 -12.06
C VAL A 328 10.01 -15.36 -11.85
N ALA A 329 11.06 -16.19 -11.83
CA ALA A 329 12.43 -15.71 -11.70
C ALA A 329 12.92 -14.94 -12.94
N ASP A 330 12.51 -15.35 -14.14
CA ASP A 330 12.86 -14.67 -15.40
C ASP A 330 12.18 -13.29 -15.48
N GLU A 331 10.96 -13.14 -14.94
CA GLU A 331 10.18 -11.88 -14.95
C GLU A 331 10.52 -10.95 -13.77
N TYR A 332 10.59 -11.50 -12.54
CA TYR A 332 10.67 -10.72 -11.30
C TYR A 332 12.00 -10.87 -10.54
N GLY A 333 12.92 -11.70 -11.02
CA GLY A 333 14.21 -11.94 -10.37
C GLY A 333 14.11 -12.75 -9.08
N GLU A 334 14.81 -12.31 -8.02
CA GLU A 334 14.79 -12.99 -6.71
C GLU A 334 13.53 -12.68 -5.88
N TYR A 335 12.67 -11.76 -6.35
CA TYR A 335 11.49 -11.32 -5.63
C TYR A 335 10.23 -11.96 -6.23
N GLU A 336 9.48 -12.72 -5.43
CA GLU A 336 8.19 -13.28 -5.84
C GLU A 336 7.06 -12.32 -5.41
N PRO A 337 6.46 -11.54 -6.33
CA PRO A 337 5.48 -10.53 -5.95
C PRO A 337 4.15 -11.16 -5.56
N PHE A 338 3.61 -10.71 -4.42
CA PHE A 338 2.21 -10.94 -4.08
C PHE A 338 1.52 -9.63 -3.67
N PRO A 339 0.32 -9.32 -4.18
CA PRO A 339 -0.26 -9.91 -5.39
C PRO A 339 0.64 -9.64 -6.61
N ALA A 340 0.60 -10.51 -7.61
CA ALA A 340 1.34 -10.28 -8.85
C ALA A 340 0.75 -9.06 -9.60
N PRO A 341 1.60 -8.14 -10.12
CA PRO A 341 1.12 -7.01 -10.89
C PRO A 341 0.56 -7.46 -12.23
N LEU A 342 -0.56 -6.86 -12.63
CA LEU A 342 -1.12 -6.96 -13.97
C LEU A 342 -0.53 -5.84 -14.83
N PHE A 343 0.03 -6.22 -15.98
CA PHE A 343 0.49 -5.29 -17.00
C PHE A 343 -0.60 -5.11 -18.04
N LEU A 344 -1.11 -3.88 -18.13
CA LEU A 344 -2.19 -3.51 -19.03
C LEU A 344 -1.67 -2.48 -20.03
N HIS A 345 -1.84 -2.78 -21.30
CA HIS A 345 -1.58 -1.84 -22.40
C HIS A 345 -2.88 -1.24 -22.88
N ALA A 346 -2.87 0.06 -23.12
CA ALA A 346 -3.96 0.73 -23.77
C ALA A 346 -4.10 0.23 -25.20
N GLY A 347 -5.11 -0.60 -25.48
CA GLY A 347 -5.44 -0.99 -26.86
C GLY A 347 -5.79 0.23 -27.73
N GLU A 348 -5.55 0.12 -29.04
CA GLU A 348 -5.74 1.21 -30.04
C GLU A 348 -7.21 1.63 -30.23
N GLU A 349 -8.18 0.89 -29.70
CA GLU A 349 -9.61 1.20 -29.81
C GLU A 349 -10.06 2.09 -28.62
N GLU A 350 -10.02 3.40 -28.84
CA GLU A 350 -10.27 4.48 -27.86
C GLU A 350 -11.74 4.69 -27.43
N GLU A 351 -12.71 3.92 -27.93
CA GLU A 351 -14.12 4.37 -27.89
C GLU A 351 -14.90 4.10 -26.60
N ASP A 352 -14.42 3.24 -25.67
CA ASP A 352 -15.24 2.77 -24.54
C ASP A 352 -14.59 2.91 -23.15
N ARG A 353 -13.58 3.79 -23.00
CA ARG A 353 -13.12 4.21 -21.67
C ARG A 353 -14.04 5.34 -21.21
N GLY A 354 -14.74 5.15 -20.09
CA GLY A 354 -15.56 6.17 -19.45
C GLY A 354 -14.78 7.44 -19.12
N THR A 355 -15.40 8.38 -18.39
CA THR A 355 -14.74 9.65 -18.06
C THR A 355 -13.42 9.41 -17.31
N PRO A 356 -12.25 9.79 -17.88
CA PRO A 356 -10.97 9.54 -17.26
C PRO A 356 -10.84 10.29 -15.93
N LEU A 357 -10.14 9.70 -14.96
CA LEU A 357 -9.75 10.39 -13.74
C LEU A 357 -8.80 11.56 -14.08
N PRO A 358 -8.77 12.63 -13.25
CA PRO A 358 -7.84 13.74 -13.45
C PRO A 358 -6.40 13.29 -13.68
N TYR A 359 -5.73 13.85 -14.70
CA TYR A 359 -4.32 13.55 -15.02
C TYR A 359 -4.04 12.12 -15.49
N LYS A 360 -5.08 11.32 -15.72
CA LYS A 360 -5.02 9.99 -16.35
C LYS A 360 -5.69 9.98 -17.72
N GLU A 361 -5.67 11.10 -18.43
CA GLU A 361 -6.07 11.14 -19.83
C GLU A 361 -4.97 10.51 -20.71
N ARG A 362 -5.34 9.67 -21.68
CA ARG A 362 -4.40 9.06 -22.64
C ARG A 362 -3.28 8.25 -21.96
N VAL A 363 -3.68 7.32 -21.10
CA VAL A 363 -2.76 6.33 -20.52
C VAL A 363 -2.25 5.40 -21.60
N HIS A 364 -0.93 5.21 -21.68
CA HIS A 364 -0.25 4.32 -22.62
C HIS A 364 0.00 2.94 -22.02
N THR A 365 0.52 2.94 -20.81
CA THR A 365 0.92 1.73 -20.08
C THR A 365 0.49 1.87 -18.63
N TRP A 366 -0.03 0.78 -18.09
CA TRP A 366 -0.54 0.72 -16.74
C TRP A 366 -0.13 -0.60 -16.07
N VAL A 367 0.33 -0.50 -14.84
CA VAL A 367 0.67 -1.65 -13.99
C VAL A 367 -0.13 -1.56 -12.71
N THR A 368 -0.84 -2.62 -12.32
CA THR A 368 -1.68 -2.61 -11.12
C THR A 368 -1.80 -3.97 -10.44
N VAL A 369 -1.85 -4.00 -9.12
CA VAL A 369 -2.27 -5.15 -8.31
C VAL A 369 -3.70 -4.98 -7.79
N CYS A 370 -4.42 -3.96 -8.27
CA CYS A 370 -5.77 -3.61 -7.86
C CYS A 370 -6.54 -3.00 -9.03
N SER A 371 -6.77 -3.80 -10.06
CA SER A 371 -7.54 -3.43 -11.25
C SER A 371 -8.93 -2.90 -10.93
N GLU A 372 -9.55 -3.38 -9.86
CA GLU A 372 -10.95 -3.11 -9.54
C GLU A 372 -11.16 -1.71 -8.99
N MET A 373 -10.16 -1.14 -8.29
CA MET A 373 -10.27 0.23 -7.79
C MET A 373 -9.77 1.27 -8.78
N SER A 374 -9.07 0.85 -9.83
CA SER A 374 -8.71 1.75 -10.90
C SER A 374 -9.91 1.90 -11.83
N PRO A 375 -10.50 3.10 -11.96
CA PRO A 375 -11.75 3.30 -12.70
C PRO A 375 -11.65 3.04 -14.21
N GLU A 376 -10.45 2.78 -14.73
CA GLU A 376 -10.20 2.52 -16.14
C GLU A 376 -10.41 1.06 -16.55
N ASN A 377 -10.52 0.13 -15.58
CA ASN A 377 -10.89 -1.25 -15.88
C ASN A 377 -12.41 -1.41 -15.77
N HIS A 378 -13.12 -1.15 -16.87
CA HIS A 378 -14.56 -1.39 -16.94
C HIS A 378 -14.84 -2.89 -16.93
N PHE A 379 -15.29 -3.40 -15.78
CA PHE A 379 -16.17 -4.56 -15.82
C PHE A 379 -17.47 -4.12 -16.48
N GLU A 380 -17.88 -4.81 -17.55
CA GLU A 380 -19.09 -4.55 -18.35
C GLU A 380 -20.29 -4.14 -17.48
N GLY A 381 -20.48 -2.83 -17.29
CA GLY A 381 -21.50 -2.30 -16.39
C GLY A 381 -21.35 -0.80 -16.18
N PRO A 382 -22.46 -0.04 -16.07
CA PRO A 382 -22.46 1.42 -15.98
C PRO A 382 -22.09 1.94 -14.56
N LEU A 383 -21.22 1.24 -13.83
CA LEU A 383 -20.92 1.59 -12.44
C LEU A 383 -20.04 2.84 -12.34
N GLN A 384 -20.60 3.84 -11.68
CA GLN A 384 -19.92 5.00 -11.10
C GLN A 384 -18.73 4.51 -10.26
N ILE A 385 -17.56 5.15 -10.42
CA ILE A 385 -16.34 5.06 -9.60
C ILE A 385 -16.39 3.94 -8.53
N ASN A 386 -15.64 2.85 -8.74
CA ASN A 386 -15.63 1.72 -7.81
C ASN A 386 -14.96 2.08 -6.47
N THR A 387 -15.76 2.45 -5.47
CA THR A 387 -15.31 2.72 -4.10
C THR A 387 -15.69 1.63 -3.11
N PHE A 388 -15.77 0.38 -3.58
CA PHE A 388 -16.15 -0.78 -2.76
C PHE A 388 -15.46 -0.83 -1.39
N PHE A 389 -14.16 -0.53 -1.36
CA PHE A 389 -13.34 -0.61 -0.15
C PHE A 389 -13.51 0.56 0.83
N GLU A 390 -14.17 1.65 0.40
CA GLU A 390 -14.41 2.82 1.26
C GLU A 390 -15.30 2.48 2.47
N ASN A 391 -16.21 1.51 2.31
CA ASN A 391 -17.02 1.00 3.42
C ASN A 391 -16.18 0.32 4.52
N PHE A 392 -14.92 -0.03 4.23
CA PHE A 392 -13.96 -0.58 5.18
C PHE A 392 -12.93 0.47 5.64
N GLY A 393 -13.14 1.75 5.32
CA GLY A 393 -12.20 2.82 5.64
C GLY A 393 -10.95 2.83 4.75
N ILE A 394 -10.98 2.17 3.59
CA ILE A 394 -9.86 2.10 2.66
C ILE A 394 -10.15 2.98 1.44
N VAL A 395 -9.26 3.92 1.14
CA VAL A 395 -9.44 4.91 0.08
C VAL A 395 -8.45 4.67 -1.07
N TYR A 396 -8.89 4.83 -2.31
CA TYR A 396 -7.98 4.92 -3.45
C TYR A 396 -7.44 6.33 -3.58
N ALA A 397 -6.12 6.46 -3.65
CA ALA A 397 -5.46 7.73 -3.90
C ALA A 397 -4.36 7.56 -4.95
N TYR A 398 -3.99 8.62 -5.64
CA TYR A 398 -2.79 8.63 -6.46
C TYR A 398 -2.06 9.96 -6.40
N ILE A 399 -0.76 9.90 -6.61
CA ILE A 399 0.10 11.07 -6.72
C ILE A 399 0.53 11.19 -8.18
N PHE A 400 0.12 12.28 -8.82
CA PHE A 400 0.48 12.60 -10.19
C PHE A 400 1.73 13.48 -10.24
N PHE A 401 2.66 13.13 -11.12
CA PHE A 401 3.93 13.81 -11.39
C PHE A 401 3.97 14.27 -12.85
N PRO A 402 3.88 15.59 -13.12
CA PRO A 402 3.88 16.11 -14.49
C PRO A 402 5.21 15.92 -15.21
N GLY A 403 5.15 15.57 -16.49
CA GLY A 403 6.31 15.47 -17.39
C GLY A 403 7.28 14.31 -17.11
N VAL A 404 6.94 13.41 -16.17
CA VAL A 404 7.69 12.18 -15.91
C VAL A 404 7.08 11.06 -16.77
N THR A 405 7.86 10.45 -17.65
CA THR A 405 7.41 9.37 -18.55
C THR A 405 8.44 8.23 -18.62
N GLN A 406 8.00 7.04 -19.05
CA GLN A 406 8.84 5.82 -19.13
C GLN A 406 10.00 5.93 -20.14
N GLU A 407 9.84 6.73 -21.20
CA GLU A 407 10.79 6.81 -22.33
C GLU A 407 11.62 8.12 -22.38
N GLY A 408 11.56 8.96 -21.34
CA GLY A 408 12.07 10.34 -21.39
C GLY A 408 13.31 10.66 -20.54
N ALA A 409 13.93 11.81 -20.83
CA ALA A 409 15.08 12.46 -20.16
C ALA A 409 14.87 12.84 -18.67
N ASN A 410 13.90 12.22 -17.99
CA ASN A 410 13.52 12.47 -16.61
C ASN A 410 13.62 11.20 -15.73
N ALA A 411 14.34 10.16 -16.17
CA ALA A 411 14.58 8.95 -15.39
C ALA A 411 15.18 9.25 -14.00
N GLU A 412 16.13 10.20 -13.92
CA GLU A 412 16.69 10.68 -12.65
C GLU A 412 15.61 11.28 -11.72
N ARG A 413 14.64 12.03 -12.28
CA ARG A 413 13.51 12.54 -11.50
C ARG A 413 12.64 11.41 -10.96
N THR A 414 12.45 10.35 -11.75
CA THR A 414 11.70 9.16 -11.35
C THR A 414 12.33 8.46 -10.16
N GLU A 415 13.65 8.26 -10.18
CA GLU A 415 14.37 7.62 -9.08
C GLU A 415 14.27 8.43 -7.78
N ILE A 416 14.44 9.75 -7.86
CA ILE A 416 14.39 10.62 -6.68
C ILE A 416 13.01 10.58 -6.01
N TRP A 417 11.91 10.82 -6.75
CA TRP A 417 10.61 10.80 -6.10
C TRP A 417 10.22 9.39 -5.64
N ARG A 418 10.67 8.33 -6.33
CA ARG A 418 10.48 6.94 -5.88
C ARG A 418 11.16 6.71 -4.55
N GLU A 419 12.39 7.16 -4.35
CA GLU A 419 13.06 7.07 -3.04
C GLU A 419 12.26 7.77 -1.94
N TYR A 420 11.69 8.94 -2.25
CA TYR A 420 10.86 9.68 -1.30
C TYR A 420 9.46 9.12 -1.07
N LEU A 421 8.95 8.22 -1.91
CA LEU A 421 7.56 7.71 -1.83
C LEU A 421 7.47 6.21 -1.59
N ASP A 422 8.43 5.43 -2.06
CA ASP A 422 8.54 3.99 -1.78
C ASP A 422 9.15 3.75 -0.38
N GLY A 423 9.69 4.79 0.27
CA GLY A 423 10.27 4.78 1.63
C GLY A 423 9.29 4.72 2.80
N VAL A 424 8.02 4.36 2.57
CA VAL A 424 6.92 4.28 3.58
C VAL A 424 7.33 3.56 4.87
N TRP A 425 8.29 2.64 4.78
CA TRP A 425 8.75 1.78 5.87
C TRP A 425 9.94 2.33 6.68
N GLU A 426 10.67 3.31 6.14
CA GLU A 426 12.00 3.71 6.64
C GLU A 426 12.20 5.22 6.76
N TYR A 427 11.13 6.03 6.65
CA TYR A 427 11.30 7.47 6.83
C TYR A 427 11.93 7.81 8.19
N PRO A 428 12.86 8.78 8.25
CA PRO A 428 13.43 9.21 9.51
C PRO A 428 12.44 10.08 10.29
N GLN A 429 12.64 10.19 11.61
CA GLN A 429 11.99 11.24 12.38
C GLN A 429 12.34 12.62 11.79
N PRO A 430 11.39 13.56 11.70
CA PRO A 430 10.03 13.53 12.25
C PRO A 430 8.93 12.99 11.31
N ILE A 431 9.30 12.43 10.15
CA ILE A 431 8.34 12.05 9.10
C ILE A 431 7.45 10.89 9.56
N THR A 432 8.04 9.81 10.07
CA THR A 432 7.34 8.75 10.79
C THR A 432 7.85 8.69 12.23
N LEU A 433 6.94 8.35 13.15
CA LEU A 433 7.30 8.11 14.54
C LEU A 433 7.54 6.60 14.73
N PRO A 434 8.56 6.19 15.50
CA PRO A 434 8.83 4.78 15.80
C PRO A 434 7.62 4.02 16.33
N GLU A 435 6.80 4.69 17.13
CA GLU A 435 5.54 4.18 17.70
C GLU A 435 4.38 4.10 16.70
N ASN A 436 4.48 4.78 15.55
CA ASN A 436 3.44 4.83 14.51
C ASN A 436 3.88 4.15 13.21
N LYS A 437 4.78 3.15 13.28
CA LYS A 437 5.21 2.37 12.12
C LYS A 437 4.14 1.38 11.66
N GLU A 438 2.89 1.81 11.59
CA GLU A 438 1.79 1.04 11.00
C GLU A 438 1.74 1.27 9.48
N ILE A 439 1.20 0.29 8.75
CA ILE A 439 1.08 0.34 7.29
C ILE A 439 -0.07 1.26 6.85
N PHE A 440 0.12 2.57 6.83
CA PHE A 440 -0.95 3.52 6.50
C PHE A 440 -1.37 3.54 5.03
N ALA A 441 -0.48 3.17 4.10
CA ALA A 441 -0.77 3.12 2.67
C ALA A 441 0.10 2.10 1.96
N ARG A 442 -0.37 1.61 0.82
CA ARG A 442 0.34 0.67 -0.03
C ARG A 442 0.25 1.11 -1.47
N ARG A 443 1.39 1.16 -2.14
CA ARG A 443 1.42 1.32 -3.59
C ARG A 443 0.79 0.10 -4.25
N VAL A 444 -0.21 0.34 -5.09
CA VAL A 444 -0.95 -0.71 -5.80
C VAL A 444 -0.85 -0.60 -7.31
N GLY A 445 -0.22 0.45 -7.83
CA GLY A 445 -0.05 0.57 -9.27
C GLY A 445 0.74 1.79 -9.69
N MET A 446 0.92 1.91 -10.99
CA MET A 446 1.54 3.05 -11.64
C MET A 446 1.04 3.14 -13.08
N CYS A 447 0.73 4.36 -13.50
CA CYS A 447 0.16 4.68 -14.80
C CYS A 447 1.03 5.74 -15.50
N PHE A 448 1.26 5.55 -16.80
CA PHE A 448 2.00 6.50 -17.64
C PHE A 448 1.08 7.10 -18.71
N SER A 449 0.98 8.42 -18.72
CA SER A 449 0.23 9.20 -19.71
C SER A 449 1.14 10.21 -20.42
N ASP A 450 0.61 10.86 -21.46
CA ASP A 450 1.27 12.01 -22.10
C ASP A 450 1.59 13.14 -21.10
N ALA A 451 0.73 13.32 -20.09
CA ALA A 451 0.86 14.40 -19.13
C ALA A 451 1.90 14.11 -18.04
N GLY A 452 2.17 12.84 -17.74
CA GLY A 452 3.12 12.44 -16.70
C GLY A 452 2.88 11.04 -16.14
N THR A 453 3.33 10.83 -14.91
CA THR A 453 3.22 9.54 -14.20
C THR A 453 2.29 9.67 -13.01
N SER A 454 1.36 8.74 -12.85
CA SER A 454 0.52 8.59 -11.67
C SER A 454 0.93 7.37 -10.87
N VAL A 455 1.10 7.53 -9.56
CA VAL A 455 1.45 6.45 -8.63
C VAL A 455 0.25 6.16 -7.77
N ASP A 456 -0.25 4.93 -7.84
CA ASP A 456 -1.53 4.54 -7.26
C ASP A 456 -1.34 3.90 -5.90
N TYR A 457 -2.22 4.25 -4.96
CA TYR A 457 -2.19 3.80 -3.56
C TYR A 457 -3.55 3.31 -3.09
N MET A 458 -3.53 2.24 -2.29
CA MET A 458 -4.54 1.93 -1.30
C MET A 458 -4.15 2.59 0.01
N VAL A 459 -5.02 3.43 0.56
CA VAL A 459 -4.80 4.17 1.80
C VAL A 459 -5.67 3.56 2.90
N PHE A 460 -5.03 3.04 3.95
CA PHE A 460 -5.64 2.35 5.09
C PHE A 460 -5.78 3.25 6.33
N ASP A 461 -4.97 4.31 6.39
CA ASP A 461 -5.10 5.43 7.31
C ASP A 461 -4.89 6.73 6.54
N GLU A 462 -6.00 7.42 6.23
CA GLU A 462 -5.99 8.65 5.44
C GLU A 462 -5.29 9.80 6.16
N LYS A 463 -5.40 9.85 7.50
CA LYS A 463 -4.79 10.91 8.31
C LYS A 463 -3.27 10.79 8.30
N GLU A 464 -2.77 9.59 8.54
CA GLU A 464 -1.34 9.31 8.50
C GLU A 464 -0.77 9.49 7.09
N PHE A 465 -1.51 9.08 6.05
CA PHE A 465 -1.15 9.34 4.66
C PHE A 465 -0.95 10.85 4.38
N PHE A 466 -1.92 11.69 4.73
CA PHE A 466 -1.78 13.14 4.55
C PHE A 466 -0.69 13.75 5.44
N ARG A 467 -0.47 13.24 6.65
CA ARG A 467 0.62 13.66 7.54
C ARG A 467 1.99 13.46 6.86
N VAL A 468 2.20 12.29 6.26
CA VAL A 468 3.43 11.96 5.52
C VAL A 468 3.57 12.83 4.28
N LEU A 469 2.53 12.99 3.46
CA LEU A 469 2.58 13.86 2.27
C LEU A 469 2.87 15.32 2.61
N ARG A 470 2.35 15.80 3.74
CA ARG A 470 2.64 17.13 4.27
C ARG A 470 4.11 17.28 4.66
N ASN A 471 4.72 16.24 5.25
CA ASN A 471 6.15 16.25 5.58
C ASN A 471 7.03 16.19 4.32
N LEU A 472 6.55 15.53 3.27
CA LEU A 472 7.18 15.47 1.95
C LEU A 472 6.80 16.65 1.03
N SER A 473 6.07 17.65 1.55
CA SER A 473 5.65 18.84 0.80
C SER A 473 6.78 19.51 0.00
N PRO A 474 8.01 19.72 0.53
CA PRO A 474 9.11 20.30 -0.26
C PRO A 474 9.38 19.56 -1.57
N VAL A 475 9.37 18.22 -1.51
CA VAL A 475 9.62 17.34 -2.66
C VAL A 475 8.44 17.42 -3.62
N LEU A 476 7.21 17.21 -3.12
CA LEU A 476 5.99 17.19 -3.92
C LEU A 476 5.75 18.54 -4.63
N VAL A 477 5.97 19.66 -3.95
CA VAL A 477 5.89 21.01 -4.53
C VAL A 477 7.00 21.20 -5.57
N GLY A 478 8.23 20.76 -5.30
CA GLY A 478 9.34 20.85 -6.23
C GLY A 478 9.10 20.13 -7.56
N TYR A 479 8.36 19.02 -7.53
CA TYR A 479 7.94 18.29 -8.73
C TYR A 479 6.63 18.79 -9.35
N GLY A 480 5.96 19.78 -8.75
CA GLY A 480 4.65 20.24 -9.20
C GLY A 480 3.58 19.15 -9.12
N ALA A 481 3.73 18.21 -8.18
CA ALA A 481 2.86 17.05 -8.06
C ALA A 481 1.41 17.45 -7.73
N LYS A 482 0.47 16.53 -7.97
CA LYS A 482 -0.92 16.61 -7.52
C LYS A 482 -1.26 15.37 -6.72
N ILE A 483 -1.96 15.56 -5.61
CA ILE A 483 -2.47 14.45 -4.81
C ILE A 483 -3.95 14.33 -5.15
N VAL A 484 -4.41 13.13 -5.48
CA VAL A 484 -5.82 12.90 -5.81
C VAL A 484 -6.36 11.79 -4.94
N THR A 485 -7.52 12.02 -4.32
CA THR A 485 -8.28 10.98 -3.63
C THR A 485 -9.59 10.72 -4.37
N VAL A 486 -10.01 9.47 -4.38
CA VAL A 486 -11.20 9.01 -5.08
C VAL A 486 -12.14 8.40 -4.05
N LYS A 487 -13.29 9.04 -3.87
CA LYS A 487 -14.33 8.67 -2.89
C LYS A 487 -15.69 8.56 -3.57
N ARG A 488 -16.66 7.96 -2.88
CA ARG A 488 -18.02 7.75 -3.38
C ARG A 488 -18.68 9.06 -3.83
N ASP A 489 -18.40 10.14 -3.11
CA ASP A 489 -19.01 11.46 -3.34
C ASP A 489 -18.27 12.28 -4.41
N GLY A 490 -17.13 11.80 -4.90
CA GLY A 490 -16.39 12.45 -5.98
C GLY A 490 -14.87 12.29 -5.88
N VAL A 491 -14.19 12.98 -6.81
CA VAL A 491 -12.74 13.02 -6.89
C VAL A 491 -12.26 14.35 -6.34
N ILE A 492 -11.25 14.30 -5.46
CA ILE A 492 -10.69 15.49 -4.82
C ILE A 492 -9.23 15.65 -5.22
N VAL A 493 -8.88 16.81 -5.74
CA VAL A 493 -7.50 17.15 -6.14
C VAL A 493 -6.91 18.16 -5.17
N TYR A 494 -5.80 17.80 -4.55
CA TYR A 494 -5.05 18.65 -3.64
C TYR A 494 -3.75 19.15 -4.28
N ASN A 495 -3.45 20.41 -4.03
CA ASN A 495 -2.11 20.94 -4.24
C ASN A 495 -1.25 20.55 -3.03
N PRO A 496 -0.03 20.01 -3.25
CA PRO A 496 0.88 19.72 -2.14
C PRO A 496 1.26 21.02 -1.43
N GLY A 497 1.51 20.91 -0.12
CA GLY A 497 1.82 22.03 0.74
C GLY A 497 1.91 21.61 2.19
N TYR A 498 2.33 22.53 3.07
CA TYR A 498 2.34 22.29 4.52
C TYR A 498 0.94 22.32 5.16
N VAL A 499 -0.06 22.71 4.37
CA VAL A 499 -1.48 22.77 4.73
C VAL A 499 -2.22 22.02 3.63
N ILE A 500 -2.50 20.75 3.87
CA ILE A 500 -3.40 19.96 3.03
C ILE A 500 -4.66 19.76 3.87
N ARG A 501 -5.72 20.51 3.58
CA ARG A 501 -7.02 20.31 4.22
C ARG A 501 -7.91 19.51 3.27
N PRO A 502 -8.46 18.37 3.71
CA PRO A 502 -9.48 17.65 2.97
C PRO A 502 -10.64 18.53 2.51
N GLU A 503 -10.96 19.57 3.29
CA GLU A 503 -12.05 20.55 3.09
C GLU A 503 -11.77 21.64 2.03
N ASP A 504 -10.50 21.93 1.71
CA ASP A 504 -10.10 23.11 0.89
C ASP A 504 -10.28 22.89 -0.63
N ALA A 505 -10.82 21.74 -1.05
CA ALA A 505 -11.02 21.41 -2.46
C ALA A 505 -12.44 21.72 -2.97
N GLY A 506 -13.30 22.33 -2.16
CA GLY A 506 -14.60 22.81 -2.60
C GLY A 506 -15.60 21.69 -2.92
N TYR A 507 -16.17 21.11 -1.87
CA TYR A 507 -17.57 20.69 -1.89
C TYR A 507 -18.28 21.30 -0.67
N PRO A 508 -19.50 21.85 -0.83
CA PRO A 508 -20.26 22.41 0.27
C PRO A 508 -20.65 21.31 1.26
N ALA A 509 -20.77 21.72 2.53
CA ALA A 509 -21.29 20.94 3.65
C ALA A 509 -22.66 20.29 3.37
#